data_AF-A0AA38C2F7-F1
#
_entry.id   AF-A0AA38C2F7-F1
#
_cell.length_a   1.000
_cell.length_b   1.000
_cell.length_c   1.000
_cell.angle_alpha   90.00
_cell.angle_beta   90.00
_cell.angle_gamma   90.00
#
_symmetry.space_group_name_H-M   'P 1'
#
loop_
_entity.id
_entity.type
_entity.pdbx_description
1 polymer ?
#
loop_
_entity_poly.entity_id
_entity_poly.type
_entity_poly.pdbx_seq_one_letter_code
_entity_poly.pdbx_strand_id
1 'polypeptide(L)'
;KEVGSIDEYLKSCKLSWAKTGCTIMSDGWSDGKNRTIINFLASCPQGTMFLKSVDASDRVKDANLLFELLDEVVVEVGVENVVQIITDNASNYVLA
;
A
#
# COMPACT_ATOMS: atom_id res chain seq x y z
N LYS A 1 -13.25 -21.32 -11.22
CA LYS A 1 -14.41 -20.89 -10.39
C LYS A 1 -13.97 -19.95 -9.27
N GLU A 2 -12.89 -20.25 -8.54
CA GLU A 2 -12.41 -19.41 -7.43
C GLU A 2 -11.80 -18.07 -7.88
N VAL A 3 -10.97 -18.07 -8.94
CA VAL A 3 -10.33 -16.83 -9.45
C VAL A 3 -11.35 -15.75 -9.84
N GLY A 4 -12.38 -16.10 -10.61
CA GLY A 4 -13.42 -15.13 -11.00
C GLY A 4 -14.21 -14.57 -9.80
N SER A 5 -14.40 -15.39 -8.77
CA SER A 5 -15.05 -14.94 -7.53
C SER A 5 -14.18 -13.94 -6.76
N ILE A 6 -12.86 -14.10 -6.79
CA ILE A 6 -11.91 -13.14 -6.20
C ILE A 6 -11.88 -11.84 -7.01
N ASP A 7 -11.85 -11.90 -8.34
CA ASP A 7 -11.83 -10.71 -9.19
C ASP A 7 -13.08 -9.84 -8.99
N GLU A 8 -14.26 -10.47 -8.88
CA GLU A 8 -15.51 -9.78 -8.56
C GLU A 8 -15.49 -9.12 -7.18
N TYR A 9 -14.94 -9.82 -6.17
CA TYR A 9 -14.77 -9.28 -4.83
C TYR A 9 -13.83 -8.05 -4.82
N LEU A 10 -12.67 -8.16 -5.46
CA LEU A 10 -11.70 -7.07 -5.55
C LEU A 10 -12.31 -5.86 -6.28
N LYS A 11 -13.05 -6.10 -7.36
CA LYS A 11 -13.77 -5.03 -8.07
C LYS A 11 -14.80 -4.34 -7.17
N SER A 12 -15.55 -5.11 -6.37
CA SER A 12 -16.49 -4.56 -5.39
C SER A 12 -15.78 -3.66 -4.36
N CYS A 13 -14.62 -4.10 -3.84
CA CYS A 13 -13.80 -3.29 -2.94
C CYS A 13 -13.38 -1.97 -3.62
N LYS A 14 -12.81 -2.00 -4.84
CA LYS A 14 -12.38 -0.78 -5.54
C LYS A 14 -13.53 0.20 -5.78
N LEU A 15 -14.69 -0.30 -6.22
CA LEU A 15 -15.87 0.54 -6.46
C LEU A 15 -16.40 1.19 -5.17
N SER A 16 -16.21 0.54 -4.01
CA SER A 16 -16.66 1.10 -2.74
C SER A 16 -15.84 2.32 -2.28
N TRP A 17 -14.60 2.46 -2.74
CA TRP A 17 -13.70 3.54 -2.33
C TRP A 17 -14.24 4.93 -2.70
N ALA A 18 -14.94 5.08 -3.82
CA ALA A 18 -15.56 6.36 -4.18
C ALA A 18 -16.63 6.84 -3.17
N LYS A 19 -17.19 5.92 -2.37
CA LYS A 19 -18.22 6.23 -1.35
C LYS A 19 -17.63 6.30 0.05
N THR A 20 -16.76 5.36 0.41
CA THR A 20 -16.26 5.23 1.78
C THR A 20 -14.86 5.82 1.96
N GLY A 21 -14.17 6.10 0.85
CA GLY A 21 -12.73 6.18 0.81
C GLY A 21 -12.05 4.85 1.18
N CYS A 22 -10.72 4.88 1.20
CA CYS A 22 -9.89 3.81 1.73
C CYS A 22 -8.66 4.36 2.46
N THR A 23 -8.14 3.55 3.37
CA THR A 23 -6.86 3.76 4.03
C THR A 23 -5.78 3.02 3.26
N ILE A 24 -4.72 3.72 2.86
CA ILE A 24 -3.50 3.06 2.39
C ILE A 24 -2.71 2.59 3.61
N MET A 25 -2.28 1.34 3.62
CA MET A 25 -1.42 0.78 4.66
C MET A 25 -0.09 0.37 4.03
N SER A 26 1.02 0.77 4.64
CA SER A 26 2.35 0.38 4.23
C SER A 26 3.13 -0.24 5.38
N ASP A 27 3.80 -1.35 5.11
CA ASP A 27 4.66 -2.04 6.06
C ASP A 27 5.93 -2.52 5.35
N GLY A 28 7.09 -2.23 5.95
CA GLY A 28 8.39 -2.63 5.45
C GLY A 28 9.00 -3.72 6.32
N TRP A 29 9.47 -4.81 5.72
CA TRP A 29 10.27 -5.81 6.44
C TRP A 29 11.66 -5.91 5.83
N SER A 30 12.66 -6.07 6.69
CA SER A 30 14.05 -6.32 6.28
C SER A 30 14.55 -7.62 6.91
N ASP A 31 15.31 -8.39 6.15
CA ASP A 31 15.95 -9.59 6.64
C ASP A 31 17.41 -9.35 7.07
N GLY A 32 18.02 -10.35 7.72
CA GLY A 32 19.43 -10.27 8.12
C GLY A 32 20.44 -10.33 6.97
N LYS A 33 19.99 -10.33 5.71
CA LYS A 33 20.80 -10.37 4.49
C LYS A 33 20.65 -9.08 3.67
N ASN A 34 20.21 -7.99 4.30
CA ASN A 34 19.95 -6.70 3.67
C ASN A 34 18.89 -6.75 2.55
N ARG A 35 17.98 -7.73 2.59
CA ARG A 35 16.82 -7.71 1.71
C ARG A 35 15.72 -6.93 2.38
N THR A 36 15.15 -5.97 1.67
CA THR A 36 14.06 -5.14 2.18
C THR A 36 12.91 -5.15 1.21
N ILE A 37 11.71 -5.40 1.71
CA ILE A 37 10.49 -5.40 0.93
C ILE A 37 9.48 -4.48 1.60
N ILE A 38 8.84 -3.64 0.80
CA ILE A 38 7.78 -2.73 1.22
C ILE A 38 6.47 -3.19 0.61
N ASN A 39 5.44 -3.39 1.42
CA ASN A 39 4.12 -3.83 0.99
C ASN A 39 3.09 -2.72 1.11
N PHE A 40 2.23 -2.58 0.11
CA PHE A 40 1.14 -1.61 0.11
C PHE A 40 -0.22 -2.31 0.02
N LEU A 41 -1.16 -1.88 0.85
CA LEU A 41 -2.53 -2.37 0.88
C LEU A 41 -3.51 -1.19 0.88
N ALA A 42 -4.69 -1.37 0.29
CA ALA A 42 -5.83 -0.48 0.46
C ALA A 42 -6.89 -1.16 1.32
N SER A 43 -7.28 -0.54 2.44
CA SER A 43 -8.27 -1.05 3.38
C SER A 43 -9.51 -0.17 3.38
N CYS A 44 -10.68 -0.78 3.27
CA CYS A 44 -11.97 -0.11 3.35
C CYS A 44 -13.00 -1.02 4.05
N PRO A 45 -14.20 -0.53 4.42
CA PRO A 45 -15.21 -1.36 5.09
C PRO A 45 -15.62 -2.62 4.29
N GLN A 46 -15.53 -2.58 2.96
CA GLN A 46 -15.82 -3.73 2.09
C GLN A 46 -14.74 -4.82 2.17
N GLY A 47 -13.50 -4.43 2.49
CA GLY A 47 -12.36 -5.34 2.57
C GLY A 47 -11.00 -4.67 2.39
N THR A 48 -9.97 -5.50 2.54
CA THR A 48 -8.57 -5.13 2.31
C THR A 48 -8.07 -5.75 1.01
N MET A 49 -7.40 -4.94 0.21
CA MET A 49 -6.79 -5.33 -1.05
C MET A 49 -5.28 -5.12 -0.99
N PHE A 50 -4.53 -6.14 -1.40
CA PHE A 50 -3.10 -5.98 -1.69
C PHE A 50 -2.93 -5.21 -3.01
N LEU A 51 -2.11 -4.16 -3.00
CA LEU A 51 -1.86 -3.32 -4.17
C LEU A 51 -0.57 -3.77 -4.86
N LYS A 52 0.57 -3.59 -4.18
CA LYS A 52 1.89 -3.93 -4.70
C LYS A 52 2.88 -4.21 -3.58
N SER A 53 3.97 -4.87 -3.96
CA SER A 53 5.15 -5.09 -3.11
C SER A 53 6.37 -4.66 -3.90
N VAL A 54 7.31 -3.97 -3.25
CA VAL A 54 8.50 -3.37 -3.88
C VAL A 54 9.74 -3.90 -3.17
N ASP A 55 10.69 -4.40 -3.96
CA ASP A 55 12.04 -4.70 -3.47
C ASP A 55 12.82 -3.38 -3.30
N ALA A 56 13.17 -3.07 -2.06
CA ALA A 56 13.92 -1.89 -1.66
C ALA A 56 15.30 -2.26 -1.08
N SER A 57 15.80 -3.47 -1.35
CA SER A 57 17.08 -3.98 -0.82
C SER A 57 18.27 -3.06 -1.15
N ASP A 58 18.23 -2.36 -2.29
CA ASP A 58 19.30 -1.44 -2.71
C ASP A 58 19.19 -0.04 -2.06
N ARG A 59 18.06 0.28 -1.42
CA ARG A 59 17.71 1.63 -0.92
C ARG A 59 16.98 1.61 0.43
N VAL A 60 17.33 0.66 1.30
CA VAL A 60 16.66 0.30 2.57
C VAL A 60 16.34 1.48 3.51
N LYS A 61 17.13 2.57 3.47
CA LYS A 61 17.02 3.71 4.40
C LYS A 61 16.63 5.02 3.73
N ASP A 62 16.17 4.95 2.48
CA ASP A 62 15.87 6.12 1.69
C ASP A 62 14.42 6.56 1.90
N ALA A 63 14.22 7.58 2.74
CA ALA A 63 12.91 8.17 2.98
C ALA A 63 12.30 8.77 1.70
N ASN A 64 13.13 9.27 0.77
CA ASN A 64 12.64 9.82 -0.49
C ASN A 64 12.06 8.71 -1.37
N LEU A 65 12.70 7.54 -1.42
CA LEU A 65 12.14 6.39 -2.14
C LEU A 65 10.77 6.02 -1.57
N LEU A 66 10.65 5.94 -0.25
CA LEU A 66 9.38 5.59 0.37
C LEU A 66 8.30 6.65 0.06
N PHE A 67 8.64 7.93 0.12
CA PHE A 67 7.72 9.02 -0.23
C PHE A 67 7.26 8.91 -1.70
N GLU A 68 8.19 8.70 -2.63
CA GLU A 68 7.88 8.47 -4.06
C GLU A 68 6.92 7.28 -4.24
N LEU A 69 7.18 6.16 -3.56
CA LEU A 69 6.33 4.98 -3.62
C LEU A 69 4.93 5.22 -3.04
N LEU A 70 4.83 5.99 -1.96
CA LEU A 70 3.55 6.38 -1.36
C LEU A 70 2.75 7.29 -2.30
N ASP A 71 3.40 8.29 -2.91
CA ASP A 71 2.78 9.19 -3.88
C ASP A 71 2.24 8.41 -5.10
N GLU A 72 3.04 7.48 -5.65
CA GLU A 72 2.59 6.59 -6.72
C GLU A 72 1.33 5.79 -6.34
N VAL A 73 1.30 5.24 -5.13
CA VAL A 73 0.14 4.45 -4.64
C VAL A 73 -1.08 5.33 -4.48
N VAL A 74 -0.92 6.54 -3.96
CA VAL A 74 -2.01 7.52 -3.85
C VAL A 74 -2.57 7.86 -5.23
N VAL A 75 -1.71 8.09 -6.22
CA VAL A 75 -2.13 8.35 -7.60
C VAL A 75 -2.85 7.14 -8.22
N GLU A 76 -2.35 5.92 -7.98
CA GLU A 76 -2.98 4.68 -8.48
C GLU A 76 -4.38 4.44 -7.88
N VAL A 77 -4.54 4.74 -6.58
CA VAL A 77 -5.82 4.62 -5.87
C VAL A 77 -6.79 5.75 -6.22
N GLY A 78 -6.26 6.90 -6.66
CA GLY A 78 -7.00 8.15 -6.85
C GLY A 78 -7.03 8.95 -5.56
N VAL A 79 -6.45 10.16 -5.58
CA VAL A 79 -6.28 11.03 -4.41
C VAL A 79 -7.61 11.28 -3.68
N GLU A 80 -8.70 11.41 -4.44
CA GLU A 80 -10.05 11.62 -3.93
C GLU A 80 -10.61 10.43 -3.13
N ASN A 81 -10.06 9.24 -3.34
CA ASN A 81 -10.47 8.01 -2.67
C ASN A 81 -9.65 7.74 -1.39
N VAL A 82 -8.54 8.46 -1.16
CA VAL A 82 -7.65 8.23 -0.02
C VAL A 82 -8.11 9.05 1.19
N VAL A 83 -8.37 8.37 2.30
CA VAL A 83 -8.74 9.01 3.58
C VAL A 83 -7.51 9.29 4.42
N GLN A 84 -6.59 8.33 4.49
CA GLN A 84 -5.38 8.40 5.29
C GLN A 84 -4.36 7.36 4.82
N ILE A 85 -3.12 7.54 5.26
CA ILE A 85 -2.02 6.59 5.09
C ILE A 85 -1.59 6.14 6.49
N ILE A 86 -1.49 4.84 6.71
CA ILE A 86 -0.98 4.23 7.95
C ILE A 86 0.31 3.49 7.61
N THR A 87 1.38 3.80 8.33
CA THR A 87 2.69 3.21 8.10
C THR A 87 3.23 2.57 9.37
N ASP A 88 4.25 1.73 9.23
CA ASP A 88 5.05 1.32 10.37
C ASP A 88 5.85 2.51 10.96
N ASN A 89 6.51 2.27 12.10
CA ASN A 89 7.28 3.28 12.85
C ASN A 89 8.80 3.17 12.62
N ALA A 90 9.24 2.50 11.56
CA ALA A 90 10.65 2.45 11.21
C ALA A 90 11.15 3.84 10.76
N SER A 91 12.45 4.08 10.90
CA SER A 91 13.03 5.42 10.74
C SER A 91 12.80 6.04 9.36
N ASN A 92 12.73 5.22 8.31
CA ASN A 92 12.45 5.67 6.95
C ASN A 92 11.01 6.20 6.80
N TYR A 93 10.04 5.63 7.53
CA TYR A 93 8.65 6.08 7.51
C TYR A 93 8.41 7.34 8.31
N VAL A 94 9.15 7.55 9.40
CA VAL A 94 9.06 8.79 10.19
C VAL A 94 9.61 10.01 9.42
N LEU A 95 10.49 9.77 8.44
CA LEU A 95 11.15 10.81 7.64
C LEU A 95 10.46 11.09 6.30
N ALA A 96 9.61 10.18 5.83
CA ALA A 96 8.83 10.32 4.60
C ALA A 96 7.57 11.14 4.86
#